data_AF-A0A4Q3SDC8-F1
#
_entry.id   AF-A0A4Q3SDC8-F1
#
_cell.length_a   1.000
_cell.length_b   1.000
_cell.length_c   1.000
_cell.angle_alpha   90.00
_cell.angle_beta   90.00
_cell.angle_gamma   90.00
#
_symmetry.space_group_name_H-M   'P 1'
#
loop_
_entity.id
_entity.type
_entity.pdbx_description
1 polymer ?
#
loop_
_entity_poly.entity_id
_entity_poly.type
_entity_poly.pdbx_seq_one_letter_code
_entity_poly.pdbx_strand_id
1 'polypeptide(L)' 'MKKLLLLLLTIACISFAKAQTEKGDWMVGGGFRLNTSDNNTEITLNPTAGAFIINNLALGANFTLSYLKTGTNKITSFG' A
#
# COMPACT_ATOMS: atom_id res chain seq x y z
N MET A 1 19.28 3.66 40.74
CA MET A 1 19.67 2.52 39.88
C MET A 1 18.53 2.06 38.95
N LYS A 2 17.30 1.85 39.44
CA LYS A 2 16.15 1.42 38.62
C LYS A 2 15.77 2.40 37.48
N LYS A 3 15.89 3.72 37.73
CA LYS A 3 15.66 4.78 36.73
C LYS A 3 16.73 4.80 35.62
N LEU A 4 17.96 4.43 35.96
CA LEU A 4 19.07 4.38 35.02
C LEU A 4 18.91 3.19 34.07
N LEU A 5 18.46 2.04 34.60
CA LEU A 5 18.13 0.86 33.82
C LEU A 5 16.98 1.14 32.84
N LEU A 6 15.93 1.83 33.29
CA LEU A 6 14.81 2.21 32.43
C LEU A 6 15.25 3.16 31.30
N LEU A 7 16.13 4.12 31.59
CA LEU A 7 16.68 5.04 30.59
C LEU A 7 17.54 4.29 29.56
N LEU A 8 18.38 3.37 30.01
CA LEU A 8 19.23 2.55 29.12
C LEU A 8 18.38 1.67 28.19
N LEU A 9 17.31 1.09 28.74
CA LEU A 9 16.35 0.28 27.98
C LEU A 9 15.63 1.12 26.92
N THR A 10 15.19 2.34 27.26
CA THR A 10 14.56 3.23 26.28
C THR A 10 15.50 3.67 25.17
N ILE A 11 16.79 3.92 25.45
CA ILE A 11 17.76 4.30 24.43
C ILE A 11 18.04 3.13 23.47
N ALA A 12 18.13 1.90 23.98
CA ALA A 12 18.33 0.70 23.17
C ALA A 12 17.13 0.40 22.24
N CYS A 13 15.91 0.79 22.61
CA CYS A 13 14.72 0.58 21.79
C CYS A 13 14.59 1.55 20.61
N ILE A 14 15.21 2.74 20.65
CA ILE A 14 15.04 3.76 19.60
C ILE A 14 15.89 3.43 18.36
N SER A 15 17.01 2.72 18.53
CA SER A 15 17.93 2.39 17.42
C SER A 15 17.39 1.38 16.40
N PHE A 16 16.28 0.70 16.71
CA PHE A 16 15.62 -0.25 15.80
C PHE A 16 14.40 0.35 15.08
N ALA A 17 14.12 1.64 15.28
CA ALA A 17 13.06 2.32 14.56
C ALA A 17 13.53 2.61 13.12
N LYS A 18 13.38 1.63 12.23
CA LYS A 18 13.48 1.83 10.78
C LYS A 18 12.38 2.81 10.37
N ALA A 19 12.73 4.00 9.89
CA ALA A 19 11.70 4.95 9.46
C ALA A 19 11.07 4.44 8.16
N GLN A 20 9.73 4.43 8.09
CA GLN A 20 8.96 3.86 6.96
C GLN A 20 9.31 4.47 5.59
N THR A 21 9.99 5.63 5.57
CA THR A 21 10.32 6.44 4.39
C THR A 21 11.82 6.53 4.11
N GLU A 22 12.64 5.63 4.67
CA GLU A 22 14.09 5.57 4.40
C GLU A 22 14.41 5.12 2.98
N LYS A 23 15.51 5.64 2.42
CA LYS A 23 16.03 5.21 1.12
C LYS A 23 16.24 3.68 1.11
N GLY A 24 15.69 3.02 0.10
CA GLY A 24 15.76 1.58 -0.06
C GLY A 24 14.59 0.82 0.57
N ASP A 25 13.77 1.47 1.41
CA ASP A 25 12.49 0.90 1.82
C ASP A 25 11.47 1.01 0.69
N TRP A 26 10.37 0.28 0.81
CA TRP A 26 9.33 0.17 -0.20
C TRP A 26 7.95 0.14 0.47
N MET A 27 6.95 0.56 -0.30
CA MET A 27 5.55 0.56 0.10
C MET A 27 4.73 -0.19 -0.94
N VAL A 28 3.72 -0.89 -0.47
CA VAL A 28 2.67 -1.48 -1.31
C VAL A 28 1.33 -1.13 -0.74
N GLY A 29 0.36 -1.01 -1.63
CA GLY A 29 -1.01 -0.67 -1.28
C GLY A 29 -1.93 -0.90 -2.46
N GLY A 30 -3.12 -0.33 -2.36
CA GLY A 30 -4.08 -0.37 -3.45
C GLY A 30 -5.50 -0.42 -2.96
N GLY A 31 -6.42 -0.43 -3.92
CA GLY A 31 -7.85 -0.51 -3.67
C GLY A 31 -8.46 -1.74 -4.31
N PHE A 32 -9.37 -2.38 -3.59
CA PHE A 32 -10.32 -3.34 -4.16
C PHE A 32 -11.72 -2.77 -4.04
N ARG A 33 -12.46 -2.75 -5.15
CA ARG A 33 -13.86 -2.33 -5.21
C ARG A 33 -14.68 -3.44 -5.83
N LEU A 34 -15.75 -3.82 -5.13
CA LEU A 34 -16.81 -4.69 -5.64
C LEU A 34 -18.12 -3.94 -5.51
N ASN A 35 -18.81 -3.75 -6.62
CA ASN A 35 -20.15 -3.18 -6.64
C ASN A 35 -21.04 -4.09 -7.47
N THR A 36 -22.15 -4.53 -6.90
CA THR A 36 -23.08 -5.46 -7.55
C THR A 36 -24.49 -4.95 -7.40
N SER A 37 -25.26 -5.08 -8.48
CA SER A 37 -26.69 -4.75 -8.55
C SER A 37 -27.36 -5.71 -9.53
N ASP A 38 -28.68 -5.62 -9.69
CA ASP A 38 -29.40 -6.49 -10.61
C ASP A 38 -28.82 -6.40 -12.03
N ASN A 39 -28.34 -7.54 -12.52
CA ASN A 39 -27.63 -7.72 -13.78
C ASN A 39 -26.34 -6.91 -13.98
N ASN A 40 -25.86 -6.19 -12.96
CA ASN A 40 -24.65 -5.36 -13.06
C ASN A 40 -23.60 -5.79 -12.04
N THR A 41 -22.35 -5.90 -12.47
CA THR A 41 -21.22 -6.26 -11.60
C THR A 41 -20.00 -5.47 -12.01
N GLU A 42 -19.43 -4.73 -11.07
CA GLU A 42 -18.18 -4.01 -11.23
C GLU A 42 -17.17 -4.55 -10.23
N ILE A 43 -16.00 -4.94 -10.73
CA ILE A 43 -14.85 -5.36 -9.93
C ILE A 43 -13.68 -4.50 -10.37
N THR A 44 -13.05 -3.81 -9.44
CA THR A 44 -11.85 -3.03 -9.71
C THR A 44 -10.76 -3.37 -8.71
N LEU A 45 -9.56 -3.66 -9.22
CA LEU A 45 -8.36 -3.92 -8.44
C LEU A 45 -7.29 -2.90 -8.88
N ASN A 46 -6.81 -2.10 -7.94
CA ASN A 46 -5.83 -1.02 -8.19
C ASN A 46 -4.60 -1.15 -7.27
N PRO A 47 -3.76 -2.20 -7.40
CA PRO A 47 -2.52 -2.29 -6.64
C PRO A 47 -1.56 -1.14 -7.00
N THR A 48 -0.84 -0.69 -5.99
CA THR A 48 0.21 0.32 -6.10
C THR A 48 1.46 -0.17 -5.39
N ALA A 49 2.61 0.05 -5.99
CA ALA A 49 3.91 -0.22 -5.37
C ALA A 49 4.84 0.97 -5.56
N GLY A 50 5.63 1.29 -4.54
CA GLY A 50 6.61 2.37 -4.59
C GLY A 50 7.87 2.02 -3.81
N ALA A 51 9.00 2.56 -4.24
CA ALA A 51 10.29 2.42 -3.57
C ALA A 51 10.89 3.80 -3.30
N PHE A 52 11.47 3.96 -2.11
CA PHE A 52 12.13 5.20 -1.70
C PHE A 52 13.52 5.28 -2.32
N ILE A 53 13.66 6.09 -3.38
CA ILE A 53 14.94 6.29 -4.07
C ILE A 53 15.91 7.19 -3.28
N ILE A 54 15.34 8.09 -2.47
CA ILE A 54 16.01 8.90 -1.47
C ILE A 54 15.09 9.02 -0.25
N ASN A 55 15.63 9.41 0.91
CA ASN A 55 14.85 9.56 2.13
C ASN A 55 13.65 10.49 1.87
N ASN A 56 12.45 10.01 2.21
CA ASN A 56 11.17 10.71 2.07
C ASN A 56 10.69 10.96 0.64
N LEU A 57 11.32 10.37 -0.39
CA LEU A 57 10.83 10.42 -1.77
C LEU A 57 10.70 9.02 -2.36
N ALA A 58 9.47 8.61 -2.64
CA ALA A 58 9.16 7.36 -3.32
C ALA A 58 8.86 7.61 -4.80
N LEU A 59 9.36 6.72 -5.65
CA LEU A 59 8.87 6.53 -7.01
C LEU A 59 8.15 5.20 -7.08
N GLY A 60 7.05 5.16 -7.83
CA GLY A 60 6.20 3.98 -7.87
C GLY A 60 5.40 3.87 -9.14
N ALA A 61 4.71 2.75 -9.24
CA ALA A 61 3.79 2.44 -10.31
C ALA A 61 2.46 1.95 -9.72
N ASN A 62 1.38 2.22 -10.45
CA ASN A 62 0.08 1.62 -10.20
C ASN A 62 -0.27 0.68 -11.35
N PHE A 63 -1.06 -0.33 -11.05
CA PHE A 63 -1.70 -1.17 -12.04
C PHE A 63 -3.19 -1.26 -11.71
N THR A 64 -4.02 -1.17 -12.73
CA THR A 64 -5.47 -1.15 -12.64
C THR A 64 -6.05 -2.28 -13.45
N LEU A 65 -6.82 -3.16 -12.82
CA LEU A 65 -7.67 -4.15 -13.47
C LEU A 65 -9.12 -3.80 -13.17
N SER A 66 -9.91 -3.58 -14.22
CA SER A 66 -11.35 -3.33 -14.12
C SER A 66 -12.13 -4.38 -14.89
N TYR A 67 -13.16 -4.93 -14.27
CA TYR A 67 -14.18 -5.75 -14.90
C TYR A 67 -15.52 -5.08 -14.68
N LEU A 68 -16.26 -4.85 -15.77
CA LEU A 68 -17.59 -4.28 -15.75
C LEU A 68 -18.53 -5.17 -16.54
N LYS A 69 -19.58 -5.64 -15.88
CA LYS A 69 -20.72 -6.30 -16.49
C LYS A 69 -21.92 -5.38 -16.34
N THR A 70 -22.56 -5.04 -17.45
CA THR A 70 -23.82 -4.29 -17.49
C THR A 70 -24.82 -5.02 -18.37
N GLY A 71 -25.82 -5.66 -17.76
CA GLY A 71 -26.75 -6.53 -18.48
C GLY A 71 -26.03 -7.73 -19.10
N THR A 72 -26.09 -7.84 -20.42
CA THR A 72 -25.42 -8.90 -21.20
C THR A 72 -23.97 -8.55 -21.55
N ASN A 73 -23.61 -7.26 -21.48
CA ASN A 73 -22.31 -6.77 -21.92
C ASN A 73 -21.26 -6.97 -20.82
N LYS A 74 -20.05 -7.36 -21.21
CA LYS A 74 -18.90 -7.58 -20.34
C LYS A 74 -17.69 -6.87 -20.92
N ILE A 75 -17.00 -6.09 -20.09
CA ILE A 75 -15.79 -5.37 -20.45
C ILE A 75 -14.73 -5.67 -19.40
N THR A 76 -13.54 -6.02 -19.84
CA THR A 76 -12.35 -6.13 -19.00
C THR A 76 -11.32 -5.12 -19.51
N SER A 77 -10.72 -4.36 -18.62
CA SER A 77 -9.75 -3.31 -18.94
C SER A 77 -8.56 -3.37 -17.99
N PHE A 78 -7.39 -3.01 -18.53
CA PHE A 78 -6.11 -2.98 -17.83
C PHE A 78 -5.45 -1.62 -18.08
N GLY A 79 -4.74 -1.07 -17.08
CA GLY A 79 -4.00 0.19 -17.18
C GLY A 79 -3.14 0.48 -15.98
#